data_AF-A0A669QFK4-F1
#
_entry.id   AF-A0A669QFK4-F1
#
_cell.length_a   1.000
_cell.length_b   1.000
_cell.length_c   1.000
_cell.angle_alpha   90.00
_cell.angle_beta   90.00
_cell.angle_gamma   90.00
#
_symmetry.space_group_name_H-M   'P 1'
#
loop_
_entity.id
_entity.type
_entity.pdbx_description
1 polymer ?
#
loop_
_entity_poly.entity_id
_entity_poly.type
_entity_poly.pdbx_seq_one_letter_code
_entity_poly.pdbx_strand_id
1 'polypeptide(L)' 'MGFLKLIEIENFKSYKGRQIIGPFRRFTAIIGPNGSGERPHHPTSDPITP' A
#
# COMPACT_ATOMS: atom_id res chain seq x y z
N MET A 1 -8.43 -11.78 -22.61
CA MET A 1 -7.65 -11.92 -21.37
C MET A 1 -7.54 -10.56 -20.71
N GLY A 2 -7.99 -10.43 -19.46
CA GLY A 2 -7.80 -9.21 -18.68
C GLY A 2 -6.37 -9.11 -18.14
N PHE A 3 -5.89 -7.88 -17.94
CA PHE A 3 -4.62 -7.61 -17.24
C PHE A 3 -4.80 -6.38 -16.36
N LEU A 4 -4.04 -6.31 -15.26
CA LEU A 4 -4.03 -5.15 -14.39
C LEU A 4 -3.32 -4.00 -15.12
N LYS A 5 -3.98 -2.86 -15.34
CA LYS A 5 -3.39 -1.73 -16.04
C LYS A 5 -2.62 -0.81 -15.08
N LEU A 6 -3.28 -0.39 -14.01
CA LEU A 6 -2.75 0.50 -12.98
C LEU A 6 -3.56 0.31 -11.68
N ILE A 7 -3.05 0.84 -10.58
CA ILE A 7 -3.74 0.98 -9.29
C ILE A 7 -3.73 2.46 -8.94
N GLU A 8 -4.85 2.99 -8.47
CA GLU A 8 -4.92 4.31 -7.84
C GLU A 8 -5.16 4.14 -6.35
N ILE A 9 -4.40 4.88 -5.54
CA ILE A 9 -4.53 4.90 -4.08
C ILE A 9 -4.59 6.34 -3.60
N GLU A 10 -5.30 6.60 -2.50
CA GLU A 10 -5.33 7.90 -1.86
C GLU A 10 -5.13 7.75 -0.35
N ASN A 11 -4.12 8.44 0.20
CA ASN A 11 -3.78 8.41 1.63
C ASN A 11 -3.70 6.99 2.22
N PHE A 12 -3.02 6.08 1.51
CA PHE A 12 -2.90 4.68 1.90
C PHE A 12 -1.46 4.36 2.37
N LYS A 13 -1.33 3.83 3.57
CA LYS A 13 -0.02 3.66 4.24
C LYS A 13 0.74 4.98 4.28
N SER A 14 2.05 4.94 4.06
CA SER A 14 2.91 6.11 3.94
C SER A 14 2.73 6.90 2.64
N TYR A 15 1.85 6.47 1.72
CA TYR A 15 1.57 7.22 0.48
C TYR A 15 0.55 8.31 0.75
N LYS A 16 1.03 9.56 0.91
CA LYS A 16 0.18 10.74 1.06
C LYS A 16 -0.41 11.18 -0.28
N GLY A 17 -1.66 11.63 -0.24
CA GLY A 17 -2.39 12.13 -1.41
C GLY A 17 -2.74 11.01 -2.40
N ARG A 18 -3.18 11.40 -3.59
CA ARG A 18 -3.51 10.47 -4.68
C ARG A 18 -2.24 10.03 -5.40
N GLN A 19 -2.03 8.72 -5.49
CA GLN A 19 -0.91 8.09 -6.17
C GLN A 19 -1.40 7.09 -7.21
N ILE A 20 -0.68 6.99 -8.32
CA ILE A 20 -0.95 6.03 -9.40
C ILE A 20 0.24 5.09 -9.50
N ILE A 21 0.00 3.78 -9.40
CA ILE A 21 1.00 2.72 -9.54
C ILE A 21 0.74 1.98 -10.85
N GLY A 22 1.68 2.08 -11.78
CA GLY A 22 1.58 1.48 -13.11
C GLY A 22 2.18 2.38 -14.20
N PRO A 23 2.11 1.99 -15.49
CA PRO A 23 1.38 0.84 -16.02
C PRO A 23 2.06 -0.51 -15.73
N PHE A 24 1.27 -1.55 -15.43
CA PHE A 24 1.80 -2.90 -15.27
C PHE A 24 1.96 -3.63 -16.60
N ARG A 25 3.04 -4.41 -16.70
CA ARG A 25 3.27 -5.36 -17.79
C ARG A 25 2.74 -6.74 -17.36
N ARG A 26 2.76 -7.70 -18.29
CA ARG A 26 2.40 -9.11 -18.01
C ARG A 26 3.16 -9.69 -16.81
N PHE A 27 4.38 -9.22 -16.58
CA PHE A 27 5.15 -9.43 -15.36
C PHE A 27 5.69 -8.09 -14.85
N THR A 28 5.54 -7.80 -13.57
CA THR A 28 6.09 -6.60 -12.93
C THR A 28 6.49 -6.96 -11.51
N ALA A 29 7.76 -6.71 -11.16
CA ALA A 29 8.25 -6.87 -9.80
C ALA A 29 8.19 -5.52 -9.08
N ILE A 30 7.62 -5.50 -7.88
CA ILE A 30 7.62 -4.31 -7.01
C ILE A 30 8.80 -4.45 -6.04
N ILE A 31 9.66 -3.43 -6.01
CA ILE A 31 10.85 -3.39 -5.17
C ILE A 31 10.82 -2.15 -4.28
N GLY A 32 11.50 -2.21 -3.13
CA GLY A 32 11.62 -1.08 -2.22
C GLY A 32 12.58 -1.38 -1.07
N PRO A 33 13.07 -0.35 -0.36
CA PRO A 33 13.88 -0.53 0.83
C PRO A 33 13.11 -1.28 1.93
N ASN A 34 13.83 -1.96 2.82
CA ASN A 34 13.25 -2.69 3.93
C ASN A 34 12.34 -1.77 4.78
N GLY A 35 11.10 -2.17 5.00
CA GLY A 35 10.12 -1.37 5.76
C GLY A 35 9.31 -0.36 4.94
N SER A 36 9.47 -0.31 3.62
CA SER A 36 8.63 0.54 2.73
C SER A 36 7.16 0.10 2.65
N GLY A 37 6.85 -1.11 3.10
CA GLY A 37 5.48 -1.53 3.44
C GLY A 37 5.23 -1.30 4.92
N GLU A 38 4.29 -0.41 5.25
CA GLU A 38 3.77 -0.29 6.62
C GLU A 38 3.37 -1.68 7.12
N ARG A 39 3.86 -2.05 8.32
CA ARG A 39 3.40 -3.23 9.03
C ARG A 39 1.97 -2.97 9.51
N PRO A 40 1.08 -3.98 9.54
CA PRO A 40 -0.21 -3.79 10.18
C PRO A 40 0.04 -3.22 11.58
N HIS A 41 -0.48 -2.03 11.87
CA HIS A 41 -0.53 -1.54 13.23
C HIS A 41 -1.29 -2.58 14.03
N HIS A 42 -0.60 -3.31 14.91
CA HIS A 42 -1.28 -4.09 15.92
C HIS A 42 -2.09 -3.08 16.74
N PRO A 43 -3.41 -3.26 16.92
CA PRO A 43 -4.16 -2.44 17.85
C PRO A 43 -3.67 -2.80 19.25
N THR A 44 -2.62 -2.15 19.72
CA THR A 44 -2.19 -2.16 21.12
C THR A 44 -2.26 -0.73 21.62
N SER A 45 -3.49 -0.22 21.66
CA SER A 45 -3.89 0.93 22.47
C SER A 45 -5.41 1.06 22.42
N ASP A 46 -6.13 -0.02 22.76
CA ASP A 46 -7.40 0.20 23.42
C ASP A 46 -7.02 0.57 24.85
N PRO A 47 -7.16 1.84 25.29
CA PRO A 47 -7.14 2.10 26.71
C PRO A 47 -8.31 1.31 27.27
N ILE A 48 -8.03 0.46 28.26
CA ILE A 48 -9.06 -0.18 29.06
C ILE A 48 -10.08 0.91 29.43
N THR A 49 -11.25 0.81 28.80
CA THR A 49 -12.46 1.53 29.17
C THR A 49 -12.78 1.08 30.60
N PRO A 50 -13.10 2.01 31.51
CA PRO A 50 -12.68 2.04 32.92
C PRO A 50 -12.67 0.72 33.69
#